data_AF-E3GWY7-F1
#
_entry.id   AF-E3GWY7-F1
#
_cell.length_a   1.000
_cell.length_b   1.000
_cell.length_c   1.000
_cell.angle_alpha   90.00
_cell.angle_beta   90.00
_cell.angle_gamma   90.00
#
_symmetry.space_group_name_H-M   'P 1'
#
loop_
_entity.id
_entity.type
_entity.pdbx_description
1 polymer ?
#
loop_
_entity_poly.entity_id
_entity_poly.type
_entity_poly.pdbx_seq_one_letter_code
_entity_poly.pdbx_strand_id
1 'polypeptide(L)'
;MVKKKEPAEGWPVVSGDYIVGDPESPVAAVTLASHIEDIPIDAGAAIAGPCKTENLGIEKVIANIISNPNIRFLVLCGSEVQGHIVGQSMKALHKNGVDDKRKIIGAKGAIPYIENLPEEALERFQKQVEIVDLIDVEDADQIKEKVKECIEKDPGAFEEEEVILRL
;
A
#
# COMPACT_ATOMS: atom_id res chain seq x y z
N MET A 1 19.99 6.89 -14.26
CA MET A 1 19.37 5.67 -13.69
C MET A 1 18.87 6.02 -12.31
N VAL A 2 17.67 5.60 -11.98
CA VAL A 2 17.05 5.88 -10.69
C VAL A 2 17.75 5.05 -9.60
N LYS A 3 17.99 5.61 -8.41
CA LYS A 3 18.65 4.88 -7.31
C LYS A 3 17.69 3.82 -6.76
N LYS A 4 18.14 2.57 -6.69
CA LYS A 4 17.41 1.44 -6.09
C LYS A 4 18.10 0.97 -4.81
N LYS A 5 17.36 0.24 -3.97
CA LYS A 5 17.86 -0.43 -2.76
C LYS A 5 17.36 -1.86 -2.73
N GLU A 6 18.12 -2.74 -2.10
CA GLU A 6 17.64 -4.08 -1.79
C GLU A 6 16.47 -3.98 -0.79
N PRO A 7 15.33 -4.63 -1.04
CA PRO A 7 14.30 -4.81 -0.03
C PRO A 7 14.80 -5.65 1.15
N ALA A 8 14.02 -5.72 2.22
CA ALA A 8 14.28 -6.64 3.32
C ALA A 8 14.48 -8.09 2.81
N GLU A 9 15.38 -8.84 3.44
CA GLU A 9 15.59 -10.25 3.12
C GLU A 9 14.26 -11.03 3.24
N GLY A 10 13.89 -11.75 2.18
CA GLY A 10 12.64 -12.51 2.12
C GLY A 10 11.39 -11.66 1.88
N TRP A 11 11.53 -10.41 1.42
CA TRP A 11 10.39 -9.56 1.05
C TRP A 11 9.48 -10.24 0.01
N PRO A 12 8.13 -10.19 0.17
CA PRO A 12 7.38 -9.53 1.25
C PRO A 12 7.47 -10.26 2.61
N VAL A 13 7.72 -9.51 3.68
CA VAL A 13 8.02 -10.06 5.03
C VAL A 13 6.78 -10.53 5.79
N VAL A 14 5.58 -10.07 5.40
CA VAL A 14 4.31 -10.49 5.99
C VAL A 14 3.48 -11.28 4.98
N SER A 15 3.13 -12.51 5.34
CA SER A 15 2.28 -13.37 4.50
C SER A 15 0.84 -12.84 4.40
N GLY A 16 0.27 -13.01 3.21
CA GLY A 16 -1.08 -12.56 2.88
C GLY A 16 -1.52 -13.07 1.52
N ASP A 17 -2.61 -12.51 1.04
CA ASP A 17 -3.13 -12.74 -0.31
C ASP A 17 -2.60 -11.61 -1.20
N TYR A 18 -1.66 -11.93 -2.08
CA TYR A 18 -1.04 -11.00 -3.02
C TYR A 18 -0.27 -11.76 -4.10
N ILE A 19 0.00 -11.06 -5.18
CA ILE A 19 0.94 -11.45 -6.22
C ILE A 19 2.17 -10.55 -6.10
N VAL A 20 3.37 -11.13 -6.24
CA VAL A 20 4.65 -10.41 -6.21
C VAL A 20 5.13 -10.21 -7.64
N GLY A 21 5.46 -8.96 -7.97
CA GLY A 21 6.08 -8.57 -9.23
C GLY A 21 7.56 -8.23 -9.05
N ASP A 22 8.03 -7.18 -9.71
CA ASP A 22 9.42 -6.72 -9.63
C ASP A 22 9.68 -5.97 -8.31
N PRO A 23 10.53 -6.47 -7.39
CA PRO A 23 10.82 -5.80 -6.13
C PRO A 23 11.50 -4.43 -6.26
N GLU A 24 12.06 -4.09 -7.43
CA GLU A 24 12.59 -2.75 -7.72
C GLU A 24 11.52 -1.78 -8.23
N SER A 25 10.30 -2.25 -8.54
CA SER A 25 9.23 -1.36 -9.00
C SER A 25 8.80 -0.38 -7.89
N PRO A 26 8.50 0.89 -8.24
CA PRO A 26 8.07 1.87 -7.28
C PRO A 26 6.59 1.80 -6.91
N VAL A 27 5.83 0.85 -7.46
CA VAL A 27 4.37 0.83 -7.32
C VAL A 27 3.92 -0.40 -6.54
N ALA A 28 3.14 -0.18 -5.49
CA ALA A 28 2.28 -1.19 -4.89
C ALA A 28 0.82 -0.91 -5.25
N ALA A 29 -0.01 -1.96 -5.32
CA ALA A 29 -1.44 -1.83 -5.54
C ALA A 29 -2.25 -2.58 -4.48
N VAL A 30 -3.36 -1.97 -4.06
CA VAL A 30 -4.38 -2.62 -3.24
C VAL A 30 -5.66 -2.66 -4.06
N THR A 31 -6.17 -3.87 -4.31
CA THR A 31 -7.36 -4.13 -5.14
C THR A 31 -8.68 -4.15 -4.36
N LEU A 32 -8.62 -3.74 -3.08
CA LEU A 32 -9.77 -3.63 -2.17
C LEU A 32 -10.62 -4.93 -2.14
N ALA A 33 -11.89 -4.88 -2.51
CA ALA A 33 -12.78 -6.04 -2.56
C ALA A 33 -12.68 -6.82 -3.89
N SER A 34 -12.03 -6.26 -4.90
CA SER A 34 -11.94 -6.84 -6.24
C SER A 34 -10.80 -7.84 -6.35
N HIS A 35 -10.99 -8.85 -7.21
CA HIS A 35 -10.00 -9.87 -7.55
C HIS A 35 -9.41 -9.55 -8.93
N ILE A 36 -8.57 -8.52 -8.98
CA ILE A 36 -8.00 -7.94 -10.20
C ILE A 36 -6.49 -7.70 -10.08
N GLU A 37 -5.82 -8.45 -9.20
CA GLU A 37 -4.40 -8.28 -8.84
C GLU A 37 -3.46 -8.42 -10.06
N ASP A 38 -3.84 -9.25 -11.03
CA ASP A 38 -3.10 -9.45 -12.26
C ASP A 38 -2.97 -8.15 -13.08
N ILE A 39 -3.96 -7.24 -13.00
CA ILE A 39 -3.97 -5.99 -13.79
C ILE A 39 -2.79 -5.07 -13.45
N PRO A 40 -2.57 -4.65 -12.18
CA PRO A 40 -1.41 -3.84 -11.81
C PRO A 40 -0.09 -4.63 -11.91
N ILE A 41 -0.10 -5.95 -11.67
CA ILE A 41 1.11 -6.78 -11.81
C ILE A 41 1.59 -6.83 -13.27
N ASP A 42 0.69 -7.07 -14.21
CA ASP A 42 0.99 -7.04 -15.66
C ASP A 42 1.45 -5.66 -16.13
N ALA A 43 1.10 -4.59 -15.40
CA ALA A 43 1.58 -3.23 -15.66
C ALA A 43 2.93 -2.91 -15.01
N GLY A 44 3.45 -3.81 -14.16
CA GLY A 44 4.77 -3.67 -13.53
C GLY A 44 4.74 -3.24 -12.07
N ALA A 45 3.65 -3.45 -11.32
CA ALA A 45 3.66 -3.24 -9.87
C ALA A 45 4.59 -4.23 -9.16
N ALA A 46 5.21 -3.81 -8.06
CA ALA A 46 6.05 -4.65 -7.20
C ALA A 46 5.23 -5.69 -6.44
N ILE A 47 4.01 -5.33 -6.04
CA ILE A 47 3.09 -6.17 -5.29
C ILE A 47 1.67 -5.69 -5.52
N ALA A 48 0.72 -6.62 -5.63
CA ALA A 48 -0.70 -6.31 -5.69
C ALA A 48 -1.51 -7.35 -4.93
N GLY A 49 -2.51 -6.92 -4.17
CA GLY A 49 -3.37 -7.82 -3.41
C GLY A 49 -4.63 -7.15 -2.89
N PRO A 50 -5.66 -7.93 -2.53
CA PRO A 50 -6.88 -7.39 -1.94
C PRO A 50 -6.61 -6.95 -0.49
N CYS A 51 -7.36 -5.94 -0.03
CA CYS A 51 -7.35 -5.52 1.36
C CYS A 51 -8.79 -5.35 1.84
N LYS A 52 -9.23 -6.27 2.70
CA LYS A 52 -10.65 -6.43 3.07
C LYS A 52 -11.01 -5.87 4.44
N THR A 53 -10.02 -5.54 5.28
CA THR A 53 -10.26 -4.98 6.61
C THR A 53 -9.46 -3.71 6.84
N GLU A 54 -10.10 -2.73 7.48
CA GLU A 54 -9.62 -1.39 7.82
C GLU A 54 -8.72 -1.36 9.07
N ASN A 55 -8.11 -2.49 9.40
CA ASN A 55 -7.24 -2.72 10.56
C ASN A 55 -6.06 -3.62 10.16
N LEU A 56 -6.08 -4.91 10.53
CA LEU A 56 -5.01 -5.86 10.24
C LEU A 56 -4.66 -5.92 8.74
N GLY A 57 -5.65 -5.83 7.84
CA GLY A 57 -5.39 -5.76 6.40
C GLY A 57 -4.51 -4.57 6.02
N ILE A 58 -4.82 -3.39 6.55
CA ILE A 58 -4.00 -2.17 6.38
C ILE A 58 -2.61 -2.36 7.00
N GLU A 59 -2.52 -2.95 8.18
CA GLU A 59 -1.24 -3.16 8.86
C GLU A 59 -0.29 -4.03 8.03
N LYS A 60 -0.80 -5.13 7.46
CA LYS A 60 -0.04 -6.02 6.58
C LYS A 60 0.46 -5.30 5.32
N VAL A 61 -0.40 -4.49 4.70
CA VAL A 61 -0.03 -3.69 3.53
C VAL A 61 1.12 -2.75 3.88
N ILE A 62 0.99 -2.00 4.98
CA ILE A 62 2.02 -1.05 5.41
C ILE A 62 3.34 -1.76 5.72
N ALA A 63 3.31 -2.87 6.46
CA ALA A 63 4.51 -3.62 6.82
C ALA A 63 5.27 -4.11 5.57
N ASN A 64 4.56 -4.59 4.56
CA ASN A 64 5.17 -4.99 3.28
C ASN A 64 5.66 -3.80 2.45
N ILE A 65 5.01 -2.62 2.53
CA ILE A 65 5.49 -1.43 1.82
C ILE A 65 6.78 -0.88 2.43
N ILE A 66 6.82 -0.67 3.76
CA ILE A 66 7.97 0.00 4.39
C ILE A 66 9.21 -0.90 4.52
N SER A 67 9.04 -2.21 4.32
CA SER A 67 10.15 -3.18 4.20
C SER A 67 10.75 -3.23 2.77
N ASN A 68 10.19 -2.48 1.81
CA ASN A 68 10.77 -2.29 0.49
C ASN A 68 10.88 -0.78 0.17
N PRO A 69 12.07 -0.18 0.35
CA PRO A 69 12.28 1.25 0.09
C PRO A 69 12.03 1.68 -1.36
N ASN A 70 12.01 0.75 -2.33
CA ASN A 70 11.74 1.07 -3.72
C ASN A 70 10.29 1.51 -3.93
N ILE A 71 9.33 1.05 -3.11
CA ILE A 71 7.91 1.37 -3.27
C ILE A 71 7.66 2.82 -2.84
N ARG A 72 7.25 3.66 -3.81
CA ARG A 72 7.00 5.10 -3.66
C ARG A 72 5.57 5.51 -3.99
N PHE A 73 4.77 4.63 -4.57
CA PHE A 73 3.37 4.87 -4.91
C PHE A 73 2.50 3.71 -4.41
N LEU A 74 1.33 4.04 -3.86
CA LEU A 74 0.30 3.09 -3.50
C LEU A 74 -0.97 3.40 -4.31
N VAL A 75 -1.28 2.54 -5.27
CA VAL A 75 -2.53 2.61 -6.04
C VAL A 75 -3.63 1.90 -5.27
N LEU A 76 -4.70 2.61 -4.93
CA LEU A 76 -5.91 2.03 -4.36
C LEU A 76 -6.93 1.89 -5.49
N CYS A 77 -7.24 0.67 -5.91
CA CYS A 77 -8.19 0.40 -6.99
C CYS A 77 -9.15 -0.75 -6.63
N GLY A 78 -10.12 -0.99 -7.48
CA GLY A 78 -11.18 -1.97 -7.24
C GLY A 78 -12.33 -1.41 -6.40
N SER A 79 -13.35 -2.24 -6.21
CA SER A 79 -14.57 -1.94 -5.48
C SER A 79 -14.26 -1.68 -4.00
N GLU A 80 -14.78 -0.58 -3.44
CA GLU A 80 -14.65 -0.30 -2.01
C GLU A 80 -15.36 -1.36 -1.16
N VAL A 81 -14.79 -1.65 0.00
CA VAL A 81 -15.31 -2.71 0.88
C VAL A 81 -16.49 -2.17 1.69
N GLN A 82 -17.70 -2.66 1.46
CA GLN A 82 -18.88 -2.21 2.20
C GLN A 82 -18.73 -2.41 3.72
N GLY A 83 -19.10 -1.39 4.50
CA GLY A 83 -18.97 -1.38 5.96
C GLY A 83 -17.56 -1.09 6.48
N HIS A 84 -16.54 -1.71 5.87
CA HIS A 84 -15.14 -1.52 6.25
C HIS A 84 -14.54 -0.23 5.68
N ILE A 85 -14.94 0.15 4.46
CA ILE A 85 -14.49 1.37 3.74
C ILE A 85 -12.96 1.49 3.79
N VAL A 86 -12.28 0.45 3.32
CA VAL A 86 -10.83 0.24 3.50
C VAL A 86 -10.01 1.26 2.73
N GLY A 87 -10.36 1.54 1.48
CA GLY A 87 -9.65 2.52 0.66
C GLY A 87 -9.68 3.92 1.28
N GLN A 88 -10.87 4.36 1.73
CA GLN A 88 -10.99 5.62 2.46
C GLN A 88 -10.22 5.61 3.78
N SER A 89 -10.23 4.50 4.52
CA SER A 89 -9.51 4.37 5.79
C SER A 89 -7.99 4.43 5.59
N MET A 90 -7.47 3.79 4.53
CA MET A 90 -6.06 3.88 4.14
C MET A 90 -5.66 5.32 3.80
N LYS A 91 -6.48 6.04 3.03
CA LYS A 91 -6.26 7.47 2.74
C LYS A 91 -6.29 8.34 3.99
N ALA A 92 -7.21 8.06 4.92
CA ALA A 92 -7.31 8.79 6.17
C ALA A 92 -6.06 8.55 7.05
N LEU A 93 -5.59 7.32 7.13
CA LEU A 93 -4.37 6.96 7.84
C LEU A 93 -3.15 7.65 7.25
N HIS A 94 -2.98 7.60 5.92
CA HIS A 94 -1.88 8.28 5.24
C HIS A 94 -1.90 9.80 5.49
N LYS A 95 -3.07 10.42 5.44
CA LYS A 95 -3.18 11.87 5.63
C LYS A 95 -3.03 12.31 7.09
N ASN A 96 -3.63 11.58 8.03
CA ASN A 96 -3.89 12.08 9.38
C ASN A 96 -3.27 11.24 10.50
N GLY A 97 -2.76 10.04 10.22
CA GLY A 97 -2.29 9.13 11.25
C GLY A 97 -3.42 8.54 12.11
N VAL A 98 -3.09 8.24 13.36
CA VAL A 98 -4.01 7.68 14.37
C VAL A 98 -4.11 8.60 15.59
N ASP A 99 -5.20 8.48 16.36
CA ASP A 99 -5.36 9.17 17.64
C ASP A 99 -4.69 8.42 18.80
N ASP A 100 -4.83 8.96 20.02
CA ASP A 100 -4.31 8.38 21.27
C ASP A 100 -4.85 6.97 21.58
N LYS A 101 -6.01 6.63 21.00
CA LYS A 101 -6.64 5.30 21.11
C LYS A 101 -6.35 4.43 19.89
N ARG A 102 -5.37 4.81 19.07
CA ARG A 102 -4.94 4.07 17.87
C ARG A 102 -6.02 4.00 16.78
N LYS A 103 -7.05 4.84 16.84
CA LYS A 103 -8.08 4.93 15.81
C LYS A 103 -7.59 5.80 14.67
N ILE A 104 -7.79 5.37 13.43
CA ILE A 104 -7.45 6.16 12.24
C ILE A 104 -8.29 7.45 12.21
N ILE A 105 -7.61 8.59 12.20
CA ILE A 105 -8.25 9.90 12.27
C ILE A 105 -8.99 10.19 10.96
N GLY A 106 -10.31 10.31 11.02
CA GLY A 106 -11.16 10.58 9.86
C GLY A 106 -11.55 9.35 9.03
N ALA A 107 -11.24 8.13 9.50
CA ALA A 107 -11.74 6.90 8.89
C ALA A 107 -13.25 6.72 9.17
N LYS A 108 -13.97 6.23 8.14
CA LYS A 108 -15.42 5.96 8.18
C LYS A 108 -15.75 4.48 8.35
N GLY A 109 -14.74 3.61 8.32
CA GLY A 109 -14.89 2.18 8.55
C GLY A 109 -15.43 1.84 9.95
N ALA A 110 -15.90 0.61 10.12
CA ALA A 110 -16.53 0.15 11.34
C ALA A 110 -15.55 0.05 12.52
N ILE A 111 -14.36 -0.52 12.29
CA ILE A 111 -13.33 -0.80 13.31
C ILE A 111 -11.93 -0.36 12.82
N PRO A 112 -11.71 0.96 12.58
CA PRO A 112 -10.48 1.46 11.97
C PRO A 112 -9.39 1.72 13.02
N TYR A 113 -8.84 0.65 13.59
CA TYR A 113 -7.80 0.71 14.62
C TYR A 113 -6.53 0.02 14.13
N ILE A 114 -5.39 0.68 14.33
CA ILE A 114 -4.05 0.14 14.03
C ILE A 114 -3.40 -0.18 15.36
N GLU A 115 -3.39 -1.44 15.80
CA GLU A 115 -2.92 -1.81 17.14
C GLU A 115 -1.46 -2.27 17.16
N ASN A 116 -0.94 -2.80 16.05
CA ASN A 116 0.34 -3.52 16.03
C ASN A 116 1.50 -2.72 15.43
N LEU A 117 1.22 -1.69 14.63
CA LEU A 117 2.27 -0.87 14.03
C LEU A 117 2.75 0.24 14.98
N PRO A 118 4.06 0.39 15.23
CA PRO A 118 4.55 1.54 16.00
C PRO A 118 4.30 2.87 15.24
N GLU A 119 4.32 4.00 15.94
CA GLU A 119 4.07 5.32 15.34
C GLU A 119 5.11 5.65 14.25
N GLU A 120 6.36 5.26 14.46
CA GLU A 120 7.46 5.44 13.51
C GLU A 120 7.19 4.69 12.18
N ALA A 121 6.52 3.54 12.23
CA ALA A 121 6.13 2.81 11.02
C ALA A 121 5.04 3.55 10.23
N LEU A 122 4.08 4.17 10.94
CA LEU A 122 3.04 4.97 10.31
C LEU A 122 3.65 6.22 9.66
N GLU A 123 4.51 6.94 10.38
CA GLU A 123 5.22 8.09 9.82
C GLU A 123 6.08 7.70 8.61
N ARG A 124 6.78 6.57 8.69
CA ARG A 124 7.56 6.04 7.58
C ARG A 124 6.69 5.80 6.36
N PHE A 125 5.54 5.13 6.52
CA PHE A 125 4.58 4.92 5.45
C PHE A 125 4.11 6.24 4.82
N GLN A 126 3.72 7.21 5.66
CA GLN A 126 3.24 8.54 5.22
C GLN A 126 4.28 9.30 4.39
N LYS A 127 5.57 9.21 4.76
CA LYS A 127 6.68 9.88 4.06
C LYS A 127 7.14 9.11 2.82
N GLN A 128 7.04 7.78 2.84
CA GLN A 128 7.60 6.93 1.80
C GLN A 128 6.75 6.93 0.53
N VAL A 129 5.41 6.88 0.65
CA VAL A 129 4.51 6.71 -0.50
C VAL A 129 3.57 7.88 -0.76
N GLU A 130 3.26 8.10 -2.03
CA GLU A 130 2.10 8.88 -2.48
C GLU A 130 0.92 7.93 -2.78
N ILE A 131 -0.29 8.30 -2.35
CA ILE A 131 -1.50 7.53 -2.67
C ILE A 131 -2.10 8.01 -3.98
N VAL A 132 -2.34 7.05 -4.86
CA VAL A 132 -3.10 7.23 -6.09
C VAL A 132 -4.50 6.66 -5.89
N ASP A 133 -5.50 7.52 -5.99
CA ASP A 133 -6.90 7.18 -5.74
C ASP A 133 -7.62 6.76 -7.01
N LEU A 134 -7.89 5.46 -7.12
CA LEU A 134 -8.74 4.83 -8.12
C LEU A 134 -9.81 3.96 -7.43
N ILE A 135 -10.25 4.33 -6.23
CA ILE A 135 -11.30 3.59 -5.50
C ILE A 135 -12.57 3.53 -6.36
N ASP A 136 -13.21 2.37 -6.38
CA ASP A 136 -14.37 2.02 -7.24
C ASP A 136 -14.06 1.99 -8.76
N VAL A 137 -12.77 1.97 -9.15
CA VAL A 137 -12.35 1.75 -10.54
C VAL A 137 -11.85 0.32 -10.72
N GLU A 138 -12.51 -0.44 -11.59
CA GLU A 138 -12.13 -1.80 -11.99
C GLU A 138 -11.68 -1.89 -13.46
N ASP A 139 -11.63 -0.75 -14.16
CA ASP A 139 -11.23 -0.67 -15.55
C ASP A 139 -9.74 -0.97 -15.73
N ALA A 140 -9.43 -2.02 -16.50
CA ALA A 140 -8.07 -2.51 -16.64
C ALA A 140 -7.13 -1.48 -17.27
N ASP A 141 -7.59 -0.76 -18.31
CA ASP A 141 -6.76 0.18 -19.05
C ASP A 141 -6.40 1.39 -18.17
N GLN A 142 -7.37 1.95 -17.45
CA GLN A 142 -7.12 3.04 -16.50
C GLN A 142 -6.13 2.66 -15.39
N ILE A 143 -6.28 1.46 -14.81
CA ILE A 143 -5.35 0.99 -13.77
C ILE A 143 -3.95 0.82 -14.35
N LYS A 144 -3.82 0.16 -15.51
CA LYS A 144 -2.52 -0.08 -16.17
C LYS A 144 -1.85 1.23 -16.57
N GLU A 145 -2.59 2.19 -17.12
CA GLU A 145 -2.08 3.51 -17.47
C GLU A 145 -1.52 4.22 -16.24
N LYS A 146 -2.27 4.20 -15.12
CA LYS A 146 -1.85 4.87 -13.90
C LYS A 146 -0.62 4.23 -13.25
N VAL A 147 -0.52 2.90 -13.25
CA VAL A 147 0.67 2.19 -12.78
C VAL A 147 1.89 2.60 -13.61
N LYS A 148 1.78 2.62 -14.95
CA LYS A 148 2.87 3.04 -15.84
C LYS A 148 3.28 4.49 -15.61
N GLU A 149 2.33 5.40 -15.44
CA GLU A 149 2.61 6.79 -15.10
C GLU A 149 3.43 6.92 -13.80
N CYS A 150 3.10 6.11 -12.78
CA CYS A 150 3.87 6.10 -11.53
C CYS A 150 5.29 5.57 -11.73
N ILE A 151 5.48 4.54 -12.56
CA ILE A 151 6.81 4.01 -12.91
C ILE A 151 7.62 5.06 -13.68
N GLU A 152 7.02 5.79 -14.61
CA GLU A 152 7.70 6.88 -15.33
C GLU A 152 8.12 8.03 -14.40
N LYS A 153 7.40 8.23 -13.30
CA LYS A 153 7.66 9.25 -12.26
C LYS A 153 8.52 8.75 -11.10
N ASP A 154 9.16 7.59 -11.23
CA ASP A 154 9.96 6.96 -10.18
C ASP A 154 11.01 7.94 -9.59
N PRO A 155 10.83 8.38 -8.32
CA PRO A 155 11.78 9.28 -7.68
C PRO A 155 13.00 8.52 -7.10
N GLY A 156 13.00 7.19 -7.20
CA GLY A 156 13.97 6.28 -6.61
C GLY A 156 13.62 5.83 -5.22
N ALA A 157 14.45 4.92 -4.70
CA ALA A 157 14.26 4.36 -3.37
C ALA A 157 14.23 5.45 -2.30
N PHE A 158 13.39 5.24 -1.29
CA PHE A 158 13.35 6.08 -0.11
C PHE A 158 14.73 6.11 0.58
N GLU A 159 15.10 7.27 1.13
CA GLU A 159 16.47 7.50 1.57
C GLU A 159 16.89 6.62 2.76
N GLU A 160 15.95 6.31 3.65
CA GLU A 160 16.14 5.46 4.81
C GLU A 160 16.14 3.96 4.43
N GLU A 161 16.75 3.12 5.27
CA GLU A 161 16.77 1.67 5.08
C GLU A 161 15.41 1.04 5.36
N GLU A 162 15.27 -0.23 4.99
CA GLU A 162 14.07 -1.03 5.22
C GLU A 162 13.69 -1.11 6.71
N VAL A 163 12.39 -1.09 6.98
CA VAL A 163 11.86 -1.32 8.33
C VAL A 163 11.16 -2.67 8.35
N ILE A 164 11.66 -3.59 9.17
CA ILE A 164 11.05 -4.92 9.34
C ILE A 164 10.18 -4.90 10.60
N LEU A 165 8.89 -5.18 10.41
CA LEU A 165 7.94 -5.34 11.50
C LEU A 165 7.51 -6.80 11.61
N ARG A 166 7.36 -7.28 12.85
CA ARG A 166 6.75 -8.59 13.13
C ARG A 166 5.30 -8.34 13.53
N LEU A 167 4.38 -8.68 12.64
CA LEU A 167 2.92 -8.68 12.87
C LEU A 167 2.43 -10.07 13.27
#